data_AF-A0A1S9UH44-F1
#
_entry.id   AF-A0A1S9UH44-F1
#
_cell.length_a   1.000
_cell.length_b   1.000
_cell.length_c   1.000
_cell.angle_alpha   90.00
_cell.angle_beta   90.00
_cell.angle_gamma   90.00
#
_symmetry.space_group_name_H-M   'P 1'
#
loop_
_entity.id
_entity.type
_entity.pdbx_description
1 polymer ?
#
loop_
_entity_poly.entity_id
_entity_poly.type
_entity_poly.pdbx_seq_one_letter_code
_entity_poly.pdbx_strand_id
1 'polypeptide(L)' 'MFKSSKIIKIVGFIAMAIASLFFPLDLKGKIIIFTFILVLGVMSLGTTNLLEYITNKFKKNRDN' A
#
# COMPACT_ATOMS: atom_id res chain seq x y z
N MET A 1 -4.88 -10.76 -14.83
CA MET A 1 -5.38 -10.52 -13.46
C MET A 1 -4.68 -9.39 -12.68
N PHE A 2 -3.42 -9.05 -12.96
CA PHE A 2 -2.64 -8.10 -12.14
C PHE A 2 -2.99 -6.60 -12.24
N LYS A 3 -3.47 -6.10 -13.39
CA LYS A 3 -3.73 -4.65 -13.58
C LYS A 3 -4.89 -4.12 -12.71
N SER A 4 -6.03 -4.81 -12.71
CA SER A 4 -7.20 -4.37 -11.93
C SER A 4 -6.98 -4.48 -10.42
N SER A 5 -6.23 -5.49 -9.95
CA SER A 5 -5.93 -5.65 -8.52
C SER A 5 -5.05 -4.51 -7.98
N LYS A 6 -4.06 -4.04 -8.74
CA LYS A 6 -3.27 -2.84 -8.37
C LYS A 6 -4.16 -1.59 -8.27
N ILE A 7 -5.09 -1.40 -9.20
CA ILE A 7 -6.02 -0.25 -9.19
C ILE A 7 -6.95 -0.32 -7.98
N ILE A 8 -7.55 -1.47 -7.70
CA ILE A 8 -8.46 -1.67 -6.56
C ILE A 8 -7.74 -1.39 -5.23
N LYS A 9 -6.48 -1.82 -5.08
CA LYS A 9 -5.67 -1.52 -3.89
C LYS A 9 -5.43 -0.01 -3.71
N ILE A 10 -5.13 0.70 -4.79
CA ILE A 10 -4.90 2.15 -4.75
C ILE A 10 -6.20 2.90 -4.41
N VAL A 11 -7.31 2.55 -5.06
CA VAL A 11 -8.62 3.16 -4.80
C VAL A 11 -9.08 2.89 -3.37
N GLY A 12 -8.93 1.65 -2.88
CA GLY A 12 -9.25 1.29 -1.50
C GLY A 12 -8.39 2.05 -0.49
N PHE A 13 -7.10 2.22 -0.77
CA PHE A 13 -6.20 2.99 0.06
C PHE A 13 -6.59 4.47 0.14
N ILE A 14 -6.94 5.09 -1.00
CA ILE A 14 -7.40 6.48 -1.06
C ILE A 14 -8.71 6.64 -0.29
N ALA A 15 -9.66 5.72 -0.47
CA ALA A 15 -10.93 5.74 0.27
C ALA A 15 -10.71 5.65 1.79
N MET A 16 -9.77 4.81 2.23
CA MET A 16 -9.43 4.67 3.65
C MET A 16 -8.75 5.92 4.23
N ALA A 17 -7.86 6.55 3.45
CA ALA A 17 -7.25 7.83 3.84
C ALA A 17 -8.30 8.93 3.99
N ILE A 18 -9.25 9.03 3.06
CA ILE A 18 -10.36 10.00 3.13
C ILE A 18 -11.28 9.69 4.31
N ALA A 19 -11.67 8.43 4.51
CA ALA A 19 -12.51 8.01 5.63
C ALA A 19 -11.89 8.34 7.00
N SER A 20 -10.56 8.27 7.12
CA SER A 20 -9.86 8.63 8.36
C SER A 20 -10.06 10.09 8.78
N LEU A 21 -10.37 11.00 7.85
CA LEU A 21 -10.63 12.40 8.15
C LEU A 21 -11.99 12.63 8.83
N PHE A 22 -12.93 11.70 8.64
CA PHE A 22 -14.28 11.75 9.19
C PHE A 22 -14.39 11.10 10.57
N PHE A 23 -13.32 10.47 11.09
CA PHE A 23 -13.32 9.90 12.43
C PHE A 23 -13.50 11.00 13.50
N PRO A 24 -14.26 10.72 14.59
CA PRO A 24 -14.49 11.67 15.67
C PRO A 24 -13.26 11.75 16.59
N LEU A 25 -12.17 12.27 16.05
CA LEU A 25 -10.88 12.43 16.73
C LEU A 25 -10.44 13.88 16.69
N ASP A 26 -9.67 14.29 17.70
CA ASP A 26 -9.01 15.59 17.71
C ASP A 26 -8.08 15.76 16.51
N LEU A 27 -7.79 17.02 16.16
CA LEU A 27 -6.93 17.36 15.02
C LEU A 27 -5.58 16.62 15.05
N LYS A 28 -4.98 16.48 16.24
CA LYS A 28 -3.74 15.72 16.45
C LYS A 28 -3.92 14.23 16.13
N GLY A 29 -5.02 13.62 16.58
CA GLY A 29 -5.35 12.22 16.32
C GLY A 29 -5.58 11.95 14.83
N LYS A 30 -6.27 12.87 14.13
CA LYS A 30 -6.46 12.80 12.68
C LYS A 30 -5.14 12.81 11.91
N ILE A 31 -4.21 13.70 12.27
CA ILE A 31 -2.90 13.80 11.62
C ILE A 31 -2.07 12.52 11.84
N ILE A 32 -2.08 11.97 13.06
CA ILE A 32 -1.37 10.73 13.39
C ILE A 32 -1.90 9.56 12.56
N ILE A 33 -3.22 9.37 12.51
CA ILE A 33 -3.82 8.27 11.76
C ILE A 33 -3.58 8.43 10.26
N PHE A 34 -3.73 9.65 9.73
CA PHE A 34 -3.46 9.92 8.32
C PHE A 34 -2.00 9.61 7.96
N THR A 35 -1.05 10.01 8.80
CA THR A 35 0.37 9.71 8.63
C THR A 35 0.64 8.21 8.70
N PHE A 36 0.00 7.51 9.65
CA PHE A 36 0.12 6.06 9.81
C PHE A 36 -0.39 5.31 8.57
N ILE A 37 -1.54 5.71 8.03
CA ILE A 37 -2.09 5.14 6.79
C ILE A 37 -1.10 5.38 5.63
N LEU A 38 -0.55 6.58 5.49
CA LEU A 38 0.47 6.89 4.48
C LEU A 38 1.68 5.96 4.56
N VAL A 39 2.25 5.78 5.77
CA VAL A 39 3.40 4.90 6.00
C VAL A 39 3.07 3.46 5.62
N LEU A 40 1.88 2.95 5.99
CA LEU A 40 1.43 1.61 5.61
C LEU A 40 1.32 1.45 4.09
N GLY A 41 0.80 2.47 3.39
CA GLY A 41 0.71 2.47 1.93
C GLY A 41 2.07 2.36 1.26
N VAL A 42 3.04 3.19 1.69
CA VAL A 42 4.41 3.17 1.17
C VAL A 42 5.11 1.84 1.46
N MET A 43 4.97 1.32 2.69
CA MET A 43 5.49 0.00 3.03
C MET A 43 4.92 -1.07 2.11
N SER A 44 3.59 -1.12 1.95
CA SER A 44 2.94 -2.13 1.11
C SER A 44 3.45 -2.12 -0.33
N LEU A 45 3.62 -0.94 -0.93
CA LEU A 45 4.18 -0.79 -2.27
C LEU A 45 5.64 -1.25 -2.33
N GLY A 46 6.45 -0.82 -1.35
CA GLY A 46 7.85 -1.21 -1.22
C GLY A 46 8.01 -2.74 -1.13
N THR A 47 7.29 -3.39 -0.23
CA THR A 47 7.38 -4.85 -0.04
C THR A 47 6.90 -5.61 -1.27
N THR A 48 5.85 -5.12 -1.95
CA THR A 48 5.35 -5.76 -3.17
C THR A 48 6.38 -5.70 -4.29
N ASN A 49 7.03 -4.55 -4.49
CA ASN A 49 8.11 -4.41 -5.49
C ASN A 49 9.33 -5.26 -5.14
N LEU A 50 9.70 -5.32 -3.86
CA LEU A 50 10.82 -6.15 -3.39
C LEU A 50 10.55 -7.65 -3.61
N LEU A 51 9.32 -8.09 -3.31
CA LEU A 51 8.89 -9.46 -3.54
C LEU A 51 8.88 -9.78 -5.04
N GLU A 52 8.36 -8.89 -5.88
CA GLU A 52 8.35 -9.04 -7.34
C GLU A 52 9.78 -9.15 -7.90
N TYR A 53 10.71 -8.34 -7.37
CA TYR A 53 12.14 -8.44 -7.72
C TYR A 53 12.77 -9.77 -7.31
N ILE A 54 12.55 -10.21 -6.06
CA ILE A 54 13.07 -11.49 -5.55
C ILE A 54 12.52 -12.65 -6.37
N THR A 55 11.19 -12.69 -6.59
CA THR A 55 10.54 -13.73 -7.38
C THR A 55 11.08 -13.77 -8.81
N ASN A 56 11.26 -12.62 -9.46
CA ASN A 56 11.88 -12.57 -10.80
C ASN A 56 13.33 -13.05 -10.79
N LYS A 57 14.11 -12.73 -9.76
CA LYS A 57 15.49 -13.21 -9.61
C LYS A 57 15.55 -14.74 -9.48
N PHE A 58 14.70 -15.32 -8.64
CA PHE A 58 14.62 -16.78 -8.48
C PHE A 58 14.10 -17.49 -9.73
N LYS A 59 13.10 -16.92 -10.40
CA LYS A 59 12.60 -17.46 -11.67
C LYS A 59 13.69 -17.50 -12.74
N LYS A 60 14.42 -16.39 -12.90
CA LYS A 60 15.53 -16.29 -13.86
C LYS A 60 16.67 -17.28 -13.58
N ASN A 61 16.94 -17.60 -12.33
CA ASN A 61 17.92 -18.62 -11.94
C ASN A 61 17.43 -20.07 -12.18
N ARG A 62 16.13 -20.29 -12.34
CA ARG A 62 15.54 -21.62 -12.58
C ARG A 62 15.40 -21.93 -14.07
N ASP A 63 15.24 -20.90 -14.89
CA ASP A 63 15.13 -20.98 -16.35
C ASP A 63 16.51 -21.00 -17.06
N ASN A 64 17.61 -20.81 -16.32
CA ASN A 64 19.01 -20.92 -16.77
C ASN A 64 19.61 -22.26 -16.34
#